data_AF-A0A4Y9Y426-F1
#
_entry.id   AF-A0A4Y9Y426-F1
#
_cell.length_a   1.000
_cell.length_b   1.000
_cell.length_c   1.000
_cell.angle_alpha   90.00
_cell.angle_beta   90.00
_cell.angle_gamma   90.00
#
_symmetry.space_group_name_H-M   'P 1'
#
loop_
_entity.id
_entity.type
_entity.pdbx_description
1 polymer ?
#
loop_
_entity_poly.entity_id
_entity_poly.type
_entity_poly.pdbx_seq_one_letter_code
_entity_poly.pdbx_strand_id
1 'polypeptide(L)'
;MTTDDSSTSLSLEEKYALVEEKRKGQMKEGETWYLVSRQWFRRWQKAMTGEQDKEGGVDEQDLGPVDNSALLDTSGQLIKAPVEGVHVEFVPEDVWELLVSWYGKPNHTIRRQVVTLGIFQETCLELHPLRLKVFRLTDNLDSTETSGTSEHVIYVSSTRQVKDVLQDLARAIHPSLSEEFRVWRVTSGDDLDGTEYPSGLLLQQNTEILEPSDQTLPDALIESEDSFVVEFAQDGKWIMTELPPLATQGGGFFGDAAVSTTVSLANEPGALGLGNLGNTCFMNSALQCLSHIQELSDYFTTGAFEGELNRENPLGMKGAIAETFGALLRRIWSTTSPVGAYSPRQFKSILQRFAPQFSGYHQQDSQELVAFLLDGLHEDLNRVKERPYVEKPD
;
A
#
# COMPACT_ATOMS: atom_id res chain seq x y z
N MET A 1 -51.01 34.44 23.52
CA MET A 1 -49.97 34.35 22.49
C MET A 1 -49.35 32.97 22.60
N THR A 2 -49.90 32.03 21.84
CA THR A 2 -49.35 30.69 21.64
C THR A 2 -48.19 30.83 20.67
N THR A 3 -46.96 30.63 21.14
CA THR A 3 -45.79 30.49 20.29
C THR A 3 -45.84 29.11 19.66
N ASP A 4 -46.10 29.13 18.37
CA ASP A 4 -46.06 28.01 17.43
C ASP A 4 -44.59 27.58 17.30
N ASP A 5 -44.21 26.48 17.96
CA ASP A 5 -42.91 25.84 17.79
C ASP A 5 -43.09 24.69 16.79
N SER A 6 -43.33 25.07 15.54
CA SER A 6 -43.44 24.14 14.43
C SER A 6 -42.03 23.73 13.98
N SER A 7 -41.39 22.81 14.71
CA SER A 7 -40.30 22.04 14.12
C SER A 7 -40.91 21.12 13.06
N THR A 8 -40.91 21.58 11.80
CA THR A 8 -41.32 20.77 10.66
C THR A 8 -40.46 19.51 10.59
N SER A 9 -40.97 18.39 11.10
CA SER A 9 -40.36 17.09 10.88
C SER A 9 -40.53 16.76 9.39
N LEU A 10 -39.41 16.62 8.68
CA LEU A 10 -39.41 16.15 7.29
C LEU A 10 -40.22 14.85 7.18
N SER A 11 -41.08 14.75 6.17
CA SER A 11 -41.75 13.50 5.82
C SER A 11 -40.73 12.44 5.37
N LEU A 12 -41.15 11.17 5.36
CA LEU A 12 -40.30 10.04 4.95
C LEU A 12 -39.78 10.21 3.52
N GLU A 13 -40.65 10.65 2.61
CA GLU A 13 -40.28 10.92 1.20
C GLU A 13 -39.28 12.07 1.09
N GLU A 14 -39.46 13.14 1.88
CA GLU A 14 -38.52 14.27 1.90
C GLU A 14 -37.15 13.87 2.47
N LYS A 15 -37.11 13.04 3.53
CA LYS A 15 -35.85 12.49 4.06
C LYS A 15 -35.14 11.66 2.99
N TYR A 16 -35.87 10.80 2.28
CA TYR A 16 -35.31 9.99 1.19
C TYR A 16 -34.73 10.85 0.07
N ALA A 17 -35.53 11.80 -0.42
CA ALA A 17 -35.13 12.68 -1.51
C ALA A 17 -33.90 13.53 -1.13
N LEU A 18 -33.85 14.05 0.09
CA LEU A 18 -32.73 14.85 0.59
C LEU A 18 -31.42 14.06 0.65
N VAL A 19 -31.46 12.84 1.17
CA VAL A 19 -30.28 11.96 1.23
C VAL A 19 -29.84 11.57 -0.17
N GLU A 20 -30.76 11.13 -1.04
CA GLU A 20 -30.43 10.74 -2.41
C GLU A 20 -29.92 11.90 -3.28
N GLU A 21 -30.39 13.12 -3.04
CA GLU A 21 -29.86 14.31 -3.70
C GLU A 21 -28.41 14.57 -3.26
N LYS A 22 -28.16 14.64 -1.95
CA LYS A 22 -26.82 14.95 -1.40
C LYS A 22 -25.79 13.88 -1.72
N ARG A 23 -26.19 12.61 -1.78
CA ARG A 23 -25.32 11.50 -2.17
C ARG A 23 -24.83 11.55 -3.62
N LYS A 24 -25.48 12.30 -4.51
CA LYS A 24 -25.02 12.52 -5.90
C LYS A 24 -23.83 13.49 -5.99
N GLY A 25 -23.44 14.11 -4.87
CA GLY A 25 -22.27 14.97 -4.81
C GLY A 25 -21.01 14.23 -5.27
N GLN A 26 -20.16 14.92 -6.03
CA GLN A 26 -18.85 14.39 -6.39
C GLN A 26 -17.90 14.53 -5.20
N MET A 27 -17.10 13.50 -4.95
CA MET A 27 -16.04 13.53 -3.95
C MET A 27 -14.96 14.55 -4.36
N LYS A 28 -14.50 15.37 -3.41
CA LYS A 28 -13.36 16.27 -3.62
C LYS A 28 -12.25 15.97 -2.63
N GLU A 29 -11.01 16.13 -3.07
CA GLU A 29 -9.83 15.88 -2.24
C GLU A 29 -9.89 16.64 -0.90
N GLY A 30 -9.61 15.92 0.18
CA GLY A 30 -9.66 16.45 1.55
C GLY A 30 -11.05 16.49 2.17
N GLU A 31 -12.12 16.12 1.45
CA GLU A 31 -13.44 15.96 2.05
C GLU A 31 -13.53 14.72 2.94
N THR A 32 -14.34 14.84 3.99
CA THR A 32 -14.67 13.71 4.88
C THR A 32 -15.95 13.05 4.42
N TRP A 33 -15.91 11.72 4.29
CA TRP A 33 -17.09 10.90 4.02
C TRP A 33 -17.17 9.77 5.03
N TYR A 34 -18.36 9.19 5.14
CA TYR A 34 -18.69 8.15 6.11
C TYR A 34 -19.15 6.89 5.42
N LEU A 35 -18.80 5.76 6.02
CA LEU A 35 -19.23 4.44 5.59
C LEU A 35 -20.49 4.05 6.37
N VAL A 36 -21.51 3.64 5.65
CA VAL A 36 -22.76 3.09 6.19
C VAL A 36 -22.91 1.65 5.71
N SER A 37 -23.16 0.72 6.63
CA SER A 37 -23.45 -0.67 6.26
C SER A 37 -24.63 -0.74 5.29
N ARG A 38 -24.46 -1.48 4.18
CA ARG A 38 -25.52 -1.70 3.20
C ARG A 38 -26.74 -2.35 3.83
N GLN A 39 -26.55 -3.17 4.87
CA GLN A 39 -27.65 -3.80 5.59
C GLN A 39 -28.54 -2.78 6.30
N TRP A 40 -27.94 -1.84 7.03
CA TRP A 40 -28.68 -0.77 7.70
C TRP A 40 -29.30 0.18 6.66
N PHE A 41 -28.53 0.58 5.65
CA PHE A 41 -28.99 1.51 4.63
C PHE A 41 -30.19 0.97 3.84
N ARG A 42 -30.20 -0.33 3.47
CA ARG A 42 -31.37 -0.95 2.82
C ARG A 42 -32.62 -0.93 3.70
N ARG A 43 -32.48 -1.18 5.00
CA ARG A 43 -33.62 -1.07 5.94
C ARG A 43 -34.15 0.36 5.99
N TRP A 44 -33.26 1.34 6.04
CA TRP A 44 -33.61 2.75 5.97
C TRP A 44 -34.35 3.09 4.66
N GLN A 45 -33.84 2.65 3.49
CA GLN A 45 -34.50 2.85 2.20
C GLN A 45 -35.91 2.24 2.16
N LYS A 46 -36.09 1.01 2.66
CA LYS A 46 -37.42 0.37 2.75
C LYS A 46 -38.38 1.19 3.60
N ALA A 47 -37.93 1.67 4.75
CA ALA A 47 -38.75 2.48 5.63
C ALA A 47 -39.15 3.83 5.03
N MET A 48 -38.27 4.45 4.25
CA MET A 48 -38.59 5.73 3.62
C MET A 48 -39.47 5.60 2.38
N THR A 49 -39.35 4.50 1.61
CA THR A 49 -40.09 4.29 0.36
C THR A 49 -41.36 3.46 0.52
N GLY A 50 -41.52 2.76 1.65
CA GLY A 50 -42.62 1.82 1.88
C GLY A 50 -42.49 0.51 1.10
N GLU A 51 -41.34 0.22 0.49
CA GLU A 51 -41.10 -1.03 -0.25
C GLU A 51 -41.18 -2.25 0.68
N GLN A 52 -41.87 -3.30 0.23
CA GLN A 52 -41.99 -4.57 0.93
C GLN A 52 -41.47 -5.71 0.05
N ASP A 53 -40.56 -6.52 0.59
CA ASP A 53 -40.05 -7.72 -0.06
C ASP A 53 -40.42 -8.98 0.73
N LYS A 54 -39.73 -10.09 0.45
CA LYS A 54 -39.97 -11.38 1.12
C LYS A 54 -39.64 -11.35 2.62
N GLU A 55 -38.87 -10.36 3.07
CA GLU A 55 -38.52 -10.17 4.49
C GLU A 55 -39.49 -9.21 5.21
N GLY A 56 -40.45 -8.63 4.47
CA GLY A 56 -41.45 -7.69 4.99
C GLY A 56 -41.07 -6.21 4.78
N GLY A 57 -41.96 -5.33 5.23
CA GLY A 57 -41.69 -3.89 5.31
C GLY A 57 -40.85 -3.54 6.54
N VAL A 58 -40.33 -2.31 6.57
CA VAL A 58 -39.63 -1.76 7.74
C VAL A 58 -40.33 -0.46 8.11
N ASP A 59 -40.71 -0.29 9.38
CA ASP A 59 -41.23 1.00 9.84
C ASP A 59 -40.08 1.89 10.34
N GLU A 60 -40.21 3.21 10.20
CA GLU A 60 -39.16 4.15 10.65
C GLU A 60 -38.83 3.99 12.14
N GLN A 61 -39.83 3.63 12.95
CA GLN A 61 -39.68 3.45 14.41
C GLN A 61 -38.74 2.28 14.76
N ASP A 62 -38.57 1.33 13.84
CA ASP A 62 -37.69 0.17 13.99
C ASP A 62 -36.25 0.47 13.54
N LEU A 63 -36.00 1.68 13.00
CA LEU A 63 -34.67 2.15 12.66
C LEU A 63 -34.00 2.70 13.91
N GLY A 64 -33.11 1.89 14.50
CA GLY A 64 -32.15 2.38 15.49
C GLY A 64 -31.00 3.17 14.85
N PRO A 65 -30.02 3.61 15.67
CA PRO A 65 -28.80 4.25 15.18
C PRO A 65 -28.11 3.43 14.08
N VAL A 66 -27.33 4.11 13.24
CA VAL A 66 -26.57 3.44 12.16
C VAL A 66 -25.72 2.31 12.73
N ASP A 67 -25.96 1.09 12.23
CA ASP A 67 -25.22 -0.10 12.65
C ASP A 67 -24.18 -0.50 11.61
N ASN A 68 -22.92 -0.20 11.91
CA ASN A 68 -21.76 -0.52 11.09
C ASN A 68 -21.02 -1.78 11.55
N SER A 69 -21.56 -2.55 12.50
CA SER A 69 -20.90 -3.76 13.01
C SER A 69 -20.53 -4.77 11.91
N ALA A 70 -21.38 -4.91 10.88
CA ALA A 70 -21.14 -5.78 9.73
C ALA A 70 -19.94 -5.37 8.86
N LEU A 71 -19.46 -4.13 8.99
CA LEU A 71 -18.28 -3.63 8.29
C LEU A 71 -16.99 -3.85 9.09
N LEU A 72 -17.08 -4.37 10.31
CA LEU A 72 -15.94 -4.55 11.19
C LEU A 72 -15.61 -6.04 11.37
N ASP A 73 -14.32 -6.35 11.48
CA ASP A 73 -13.84 -7.66 11.86
C ASP A 73 -13.88 -7.88 13.38
N THR A 74 -13.42 -9.05 13.84
CA THR A 74 -13.38 -9.41 15.28
C THR A 74 -12.48 -8.52 16.12
N SER A 75 -11.57 -7.76 15.48
CA SER A 75 -10.69 -6.79 16.13
C SER A 75 -11.26 -5.36 16.11
N GLY A 76 -12.43 -5.16 15.48
CA GLY A 76 -13.05 -3.84 15.33
C GLY A 76 -12.46 -3.01 14.20
N GLN A 77 -11.65 -3.60 13.31
CA GLN A 77 -11.10 -2.94 12.13
C GLN A 77 -12.02 -3.10 10.93
N LEU A 78 -11.95 -2.16 9.98
CA LEU A 78 -12.73 -2.24 8.73
C LEU A 78 -12.36 -3.52 7.97
N ILE A 79 -13.36 -4.28 7.52
CA ILE A 79 -13.15 -5.46 6.68
C ILE A 79 -12.30 -5.12 5.45
N LYS A 80 -11.52 -6.10 4.98
CA LYS A 80 -10.65 -5.91 3.82
C LYS A 80 -11.52 -5.70 2.56
N ALA A 81 -11.24 -4.62 1.83
CA ALA A 81 -11.88 -4.27 0.55
C ALA A 81 -13.43 -4.32 0.55
N PRO A 82 -14.13 -3.48 1.33
CA PRO A 82 -15.59 -3.41 1.25
C PRO A 82 -15.99 -2.87 -0.13
N VAL A 83 -17.06 -3.45 -0.69
CA VAL A 83 -17.54 -3.13 -2.04
C VAL A 83 -18.77 -2.25 -1.94
N GLU A 84 -18.76 -1.10 -2.61
CA GLU A 84 -19.88 -0.17 -2.65
C GLU A 84 -21.15 -0.82 -3.24
N GLY A 85 -22.31 -0.54 -2.65
CA GLY A 85 -23.61 -1.09 -3.05
C GLY A 85 -23.86 -2.55 -2.63
N VAL A 86 -22.79 -3.29 -2.27
CA VAL A 86 -22.84 -4.67 -1.77
C VAL A 86 -22.71 -4.70 -0.26
N HIS A 87 -21.59 -4.19 0.26
CA HIS A 87 -21.26 -4.22 1.68
C HIS A 87 -21.49 -2.85 2.33
N VAL A 88 -21.16 -1.79 1.61
CA VAL A 88 -21.08 -0.43 2.14
C VAL A 88 -21.74 0.57 1.20
N GLU A 89 -22.24 1.66 1.77
CA GLU A 89 -22.65 2.87 1.08
C GLU A 89 -21.79 4.02 1.58
N PHE A 90 -21.31 4.86 0.66
CA PHE A 90 -20.60 6.08 1.02
C PHE A 90 -21.59 7.24 1.12
N VAL A 91 -21.48 8.01 2.19
CA VAL A 91 -22.28 9.21 2.40
C VAL A 91 -21.39 10.41 2.74
N PRO A 92 -21.67 11.61 2.19
CA PRO A 92 -20.96 12.81 2.60
C PRO A 92 -21.25 13.16 4.07
N GLU A 93 -20.40 14.00 4.66
CA GLU A 93 -20.49 14.40 6.08
C GLU A 93 -21.85 14.99 6.46
N ASP A 94 -22.45 15.82 5.60
CA ASP A 94 -23.76 16.43 5.86
C ASP A 94 -24.90 15.39 5.92
N VAL A 95 -24.87 14.38 5.05
CA VAL A 95 -25.80 13.24 5.10
C VAL A 95 -25.58 12.43 6.37
N TRP A 96 -24.32 12.19 6.75
CA TRP A 96 -24.02 11.48 7.99
C TRP A 96 -24.58 12.20 9.22
N GLU A 97 -24.39 13.52 9.31
CA GLU A 97 -24.94 14.34 10.39
C GLU A 97 -26.46 14.27 10.46
N LEU A 98 -27.15 14.26 9.31
CA LEU A 98 -28.61 14.06 9.25
C LEU A 98 -29.01 12.68 9.80
N LEU A 99 -28.35 11.60 9.38
CA LEU A 99 -28.65 10.25 9.86
C LEU A 99 -28.44 10.13 11.38
N VAL A 100 -27.36 10.73 11.91
CA VAL A 100 -27.09 10.77 13.35
C VAL A 100 -28.14 11.62 14.09
N SER A 101 -28.55 12.76 13.50
CA SER A 101 -29.59 13.61 14.07
C SER A 101 -30.95 12.92 14.12
N TRP A 102 -31.28 12.07 13.14
CA TRP A 102 -32.58 11.40 13.05
C TRP A 102 -32.63 10.12 13.88
N TYR A 103 -31.57 9.31 13.87
CA TYR A 103 -31.58 7.96 14.43
C TYR A 103 -30.66 7.77 15.63
N GLY A 104 -29.92 8.80 16.02
CA GLY A 104 -29.03 8.80 17.18
C GLY A 104 -27.59 8.41 16.86
N LYS A 105 -26.73 8.47 17.89
CA LYS A 105 -25.30 8.26 17.76
C LYS A 105 -24.97 6.76 17.56
N PRO A 106 -24.24 6.39 16.51
CA PRO A 106 -23.87 5.01 16.25
C PRO A 106 -22.72 4.55 17.16
N ASN A 107 -22.70 3.26 17.47
CA ASN A 107 -21.61 2.63 18.24
C ASN A 107 -20.28 2.65 17.48
N HIS A 108 -20.34 2.50 16.15
CA HIS A 108 -19.18 2.43 15.27
C HIS A 108 -19.26 3.49 14.17
N THR A 109 -18.53 4.58 14.35
CA THR A 109 -18.40 5.63 13.33
C THR A 109 -17.16 5.36 12.47
N ILE A 110 -17.36 5.16 11.17
CA ILE A 110 -16.28 4.88 10.23
C ILE A 110 -16.16 6.06 9.25
N ARG A 111 -15.26 6.99 9.56
CA ARG A 111 -14.94 8.15 8.70
C ARG A 111 -13.74 7.84 7.81
N ARG A 112 -13.72 8.37 6.59
CA ARG A 112 -12.62 8.30 5.63
C ARG A 112 -12.41 9.64 4.93
N GLN A 113 -11.21 9.84 4.42
CA GLN A 113 -10.83 11.02 3.66
C GLN A 113 -10.84 10.69 2.17
N VAL A 114 -11.26 11.66 1.38
CA VAL A 114 -11.13 11.62 -0.07
C VAL A 114 -9.70 11.96 -0.46
N VAL A 115 -9.09 11.09 -1.25
CA VAL A 115 -7.73 11.23 -1.76
C VAL A 115 -7.74 11.19 -3.29
N THR A 116 -6.73 11.81 -3.88
CA THR A 116 -6.47 11.75 -5.31
C THR A 116 -5.29 10.83 -5.56
N LEU A 117 -5.50 9.71 -6.25
CA LEU A 117 -4.48 8.68 -6.45
C LEU A 117 -4.11 8.48 -7.92
N GLY A 118 -2.86 8.07 -8.12
CA GLY A 118 -2.33 7.66 -9.41
C GLY A 118 -2.09 8.79 -10.41
N ILE A 119 -1.53 8.42 -11.56
CA ILE A 119 -1.20 9.37 -12.63
C ILE A 119 -2.43 10.00 -13.30
N PHE A 120 -3.58 9.34 -13.20
CA PHE A 120 -4.84 9.80 -13.78
C PHE A 120 -5.60 10.71 -12.83
N GLN A 121 -5.07 10.95 -11.62
CA GLN A 121 -5.66 11.81 -10.61
C GLN A 121 -7.11 11.40 -10.30
N GLU A 122 -7.32 10.10 -10.09
CA GLU A 122 -8.64 9.58 -9.74
C GLU A 122 -8.93 9.87 -8.27
N THR A 123 -10.08 10.49 -8.02
CA THR A 123 -10.54 10.83 -6.69
C THR A 123 -11.35 9.69 -6.10
N CYS A 124 -10.93 9.15 -4.95
CA CYS A 124 -11.61 8.05 -4.27
C CYS A 124 -11.46 8.15 -2.74
N LEU A 125 -12.19 7.31 -2.00
CA LEU A 125 -12.02 7.23 -0.54
C LEU A 125 -10.84 6.33 -0.18
N GLU A 126 -9.95 6.84 0.67
CA GLU A 126 -8.86 6.04 1.23
C GLU A 126 -9.40 5.12 2.32
N LEU A 127 -9.87 3.92 1.95
CA LEU A 127 -10.50 3.00 2.90
C LEU A 127 -9.54 2.40 3.92
N HIS A 128 -8.29 2.21 3.52
CA HIS A 128 -7.25 1.55 4.32
C HIS A 128 -5.97 2.41 4.29
N PRO A 129 -5.82 3.38 5.20
CA PRO A 129 -4.55 4.08 5.39
C PRO A 129 -3.42 3.10 5.69
N LEU A 130 -2.20 3.45 5.30
CA LEU A 130 -1.02 2.60 5.48
C LEU A 130 -0.74 2.43 6.98
N ARG A 131 -0.71 1.18 7.43
CA ARG A 131 -0.32 0.80 8.79
C ARG A 131 1.19 0.56 8.80
N LEU A 132 1.97 1.46 9.38
CA LEU A 132 3.44 1.36 9.41
C LEU A 132 3.93 0.98 10.80
N LYS A 133 4.82 -0.01 10.88
CA LYS A 133 5.45 -0.45 12.14
C LYS A 133 6.68 0.40 12.44
N VAL A 134 6.85 0.79 13.70
CA VAL A 134 7.93 1.69 14.12
C VAL A 134 8.68 1.08 15.30
N PHE A 135 10.00 1.13 15.27
CA PHE A 135 10.85 0.67 16.36
C PHE A 135 11.87 1.74 16.74
N ARG A 136 12.23 1.81 18.03
CA ARG A 136 13.33 2.62 18.51
C ARG A 136 14.64 1.83 18.39
N LEU A 137 15.66 2.42 17.79
CA LEU A 137 16.99 1.81 17.79
C LEU A 137 17.58 1.80 19.21
N THR A 138 18.09 0.65 19.64
CA THR A 138 18.83 0.49 20.90
C THR A 138 20.29 0.10 20.62
N ASP A 139 21.21 0.64 21.41
CA ASP A 139 22.63 0.29 21.33
C ASP A 139 22.87 -1.05 22.01
N ASN A 140 22.68 -2.14 21.27
CA ASN A 140 22.90 -3.50 21.72
C ASN A 140 23.39 -4.35 20.54
N LEU A 141 24.70 -4.46 20.41
CA LEU A 141 25.36 -5.21 19.34
C LEU A 141 25.24 -6.74 19.51
N ASP A 142 25.01 -7.21 20.73
CA ASP A 142 24.95 -8.64 21.04
C ASP A 142 23.55 -9.24 20.81
N SER A 143 22.51 -8.40 20.74
CA SER A 143 21.14 -8.84 20.50
C SER A 143 20.79 -8.86 19.02
N THR A 144 20.13 -9.94 18.60
CA THR A 144 19.62 -10.15 17.25
C THR A 144 18.09 -10.29 17.22
N GLU A 145 17.41 -10.00 18.33
CA GLU A 145 15.96 -10.11 18.46
C GLU A 145 15.38 -8.77 18.92
N THR A 146 14.20 -8.42 18.40
CA THR A 146 13.46 -7.24 18.85
C THR A 146 12.94 -7.44 20.28
N SER A 147 12.81 -6.34 21.02
CA SER A 147 12.34 -6.35 22.42
C SER A 147 11.19 -5.38 22.64
N GLY A 148 10.46 -5.59 23.74
CA GLY A 148 9.31 -4.77 24.13
C GLY A 148 8.03 -5.59 24.30
N THR A 149 7.02 -4.96 24.89
CA THR A 149 5.74 -5.61 25.21
C THR A 149 4.56 -5.08 24.40
N SER A 150 4.77 -4.05 23.58
CA SER A 150 3.77 -3.43 22.71
C SER A 150 4.32 -3.18 21.31
N GLU A 151 3.45 -2.99 20.32
CA GLU A 151 3.85 -2.51 18.99
C GLU A 151 3.66 -0.99 18.91
N HIS A 152 4.61 -0.26 18.31
CA HIS A 152 4.36 1.09 17.86
C HIS A 152 3.93 1.08 16.40
N VAL A 153 2.73 1.58 16.15
CA VAL A 153 2.11 1.58 14.82
C VAL A 153 1.53 2.95 14.55
N ILE A 154 1.80 3.49 13.37
CA ILE A 154 1.14 4.70 12.87
C ILE A 154 0.28 4.38 11.66
N TYR A 155 -0.82 5.12 11.52
CA TYR A 155 -1.68 5.07 10.34
C TYR A 155 -1.52 6.37 9.56
N VAL A 156 -1.02 6.28 8.33
CA VAL A 156 -0.73 7.45 7.48
C VAL A 156 -1.42 7.31 6.14
N SER A 157 -1.87 8.44 5.60
CA SER A 157 -2.40 8.48 4.24
C SER A 157 -1.27 8.23 3.24
N SER A 158 -1.56 7.45 2.20
CA SER A 158 -0.69 7.18 1.06
C SER A 158 -0.28 8.46 0.30
N THR A 159 -1.08 9.52 0.39
CA THR A 159 -0.80 10.81 -0.25
C THR A 159 0.23 11.67 0.51
N ARG A 160 0.62 11.27 1.73
CA ARG A 160 1.62 11.98 2.54
C ARG A 160 2.99 11.95 1.87
N GLN A 161 3.76 13.01 2.06
CA GLN A 161 5.13 13.08 1.59
C GLN A 161 6.07 12.35 2.56
N VAL A 162 7.12 11.73 2.04
CA VAL A 162 8.10 10.97 2.85
C VAL A 162 8.61 11.81 4.01
N LYS A 163 9.04 13.07 3.75
CA LYS A 163 9.57 13.97 4.79
C LYS A 163 8.64 14.18 5.99
N ASP A 164 7.33 14.22 5.76
CA ASP A 164 6.34 14.44 6.81
C ASP A 164 6.11 13.15 7.61
N VAL A 165 6.11 12.01 6.93
CA VAL A 165 5.98 10.69 7.58
C VAL A 165 7.21 10.34 8.41
N LEU A 166 8.42 10.72 7.98
CA LEU A 166 9.63 10.55 8.80
C LEU A 166 9.49 11.26 10.16
N GLN A 167 8.89 12.45 10.18
CA GLN A 167 8.62 13.16 11.44
C GLN A 167 7.55 12.45 12.27
N ASP A 168 6.50 11.93 11.67
CA ASP A 168 5.45 11.19 12.39
C ASP A 168 6.00 9.91 13.02
N LEU A 169 6.84 9.16 12.30
CA LEU A 169 7.54 7.98 12.80
C LEU A 169 8.40 8.34 14.02
N ALA A 170 9.16 9.43 13.95
CA ALA A 170 9.98 9.88 15.07
C ALA A 170 9.13 10.36 16.26
N ARG A 171 8.03 11.10 16.02
CA ARG A 171 7.10 11.54 17.09
C ARG A 171 6.38 10.37 17.76
N ALA A 172 6.14 9.28 17.05
CA ALA A 172 5.53 8.08 17.63
C ALA A 172 6.39 7.47 18.75
N ILE A 173 7.72 7.61 18.66
CA ILE A 173 8.66 7.12 19.67
C ILE A 173 9.04 8.22 20.66
N HIS A 174 9.26 9.44 20.17
CA HIS A 174 9.69 10.57 20.98
C HIS A 174 8.89 11.84 20.64
N PRO A 175 7.76 12.09 21.32
CA PRO A 175 6.80 13.14 20.97
C PRO A 175 7.35 14.57 20.94
N SER A 176 8.38 14.87 21.75
CA SER A 176 8.97 16.21 21.87
C SER A 176 10.02 16.53 20.80
N LEU A 177 10.54 15.52 20.08
CA LEU A 177 11.59 15.66 19.05
C LEU A 177 12.71 16.65 19.43
N SER A 178 13.35 16.46 20.59
CA SER A 178 14.47 17.33 21.01
C SER A 178 15.82 16.93 20.42
N GLU A 179 15.93 15.74 19.87
CA GLU A 179 17.16 15.13 19.37
C GLU A 179 17.12 15.03 17.84
N GLU A 180 18.28 15.09 17.19
CA GLU A 180 18.39 14.75 15.77
C GLU A 180 18.04 13.27 15.58
N PHE A 181 17.30 12.97 14.51
CA PHE A 181 16.88 11.60 14.21
C PHE A 181 17.08 11.26 12.74
N ARG A 182 17.21 9.97 12.46
CA ARG A 182 17.11 9.41 11.11
C ARG A 182 16.32 8.13 11.13
N VAL A 183 15.80 7.74 9.98
CA VAL A 183 14.90 6.60 9.85
C VAL A 183 15.48 5.59 8.90
N TRP A 184 15.59 4.36 9.37
CA TRP A 184 15.98 3.20 8.60
C TRP A 184 14.74 2.44 8.17
N ARG A 185 14.67 2.10 6.89
CA ARG A 185 13.73 1.11 6.39
C ARG A 185 14.36 -0.26 6.54
N VAL A 186 13.62 -1.20 7.13
CA VAL A 186 14.10 -2.58 7.32
C VAL A 186 13.21 -3.54 6.54
N THR A 187 13.82 -4.38 5.70
CA THR A 187 13.14 -5.50 5.06
C THR A 187 13.15 -6.70 6.01
N SER A 188 12.09 -6.89 6.79
CA SER A 188 11.93 -8.11 7.59
C SER A 188 11.13 -9.15 6.81
N GLY A 189 11.69 -10.35 6.67
CA GLY A 189 10.98 -11.52 6.15
C GLY A 189 10.04 -12.16 7.19
N ASP A 190 10.16 -11.76 8.46
CA ASP A 190 9.44 -12.31 9.61
C ASP A 190 8.60 -11.22 10.31
N ASP A 191 7.53 -11.64 10.99
CA ASP A 191 6.68 -10.80 11.83
C ASP A 191 7.49 -10.28 13.04
N LEU A 192 8.10 -9.11 12.89
CA LEU A 192 8.77 -8.41 13.98
C LEU A 192 7.73 -7.89 14.98
N ASP A 193 7.96 -8.20 16.26
CA ASP A 193 7.16 -7.75 17.39
C ASP A 193 7.97 -6.86 18.33
N GLY A 194 7.30 -6.00 19.09
CA GLY A 194 7.90 -5.16 20.13
C GLY A 194 8.09 -3.70 19.71
N THR A 195 8.87 -2.97 20.52
CA THR A 195 9.08 -1.52 20.39
C THR A 195 10.53 -1.14 20.13
N GLU A 196 11.47 -2.05 20.40
CA GLU A 196 12.91 -1.80 20.36
C GLU A 196 13.58 -2.69 19.33
N TYR A 197 14.53 -2.10 18.62
CA TYR A 197 15.31 -2.75 17.58
C TYR A 197 16.80 -2.64 17.92
N PRO A 198 17.49 -3.75 18.20
CA PRO A 198 18.90 -3.68 18.56
C PRO A 198 19.80 -3.39 17.36
N SER A 199 20.88 -2.64 17.60
CA SER A 199 21.90 -2.32 16.58
C SER A 199 22.55 -3.56 15.96
N GLY A 200 22.70 -4.66 16.74
CA GLY A 200 23.21 -5.95 16.25
C GLY A 200 22.35 -6.56 15.14
N LEU A 201 21.02 -6.51 15.27
CA LEU A 201 20.09 -6.98 14.24
C LEU A 201 20.11 -6.08 12.99
N LEU A 202 20.24 -4.76 13.17
CA LEU A 202 20.26 -3.79 12.07
C LEU A 202 21.43 -4.03 11.10
N LEU A 203 22.58 -4.44 11.62
CA LEU A 203 23.79 -4.77 10.84
C LEU A 203 23.66 -6.05 10.00
N GLN A 204 22.79 -6.98 10.42
CA GLN A 204 22.58 -8.25 9.74
C GLN A 204 21.51 -8.18 8.65
N GLN A 205 20.64 -7.18 8.71
CA GLN A 205 19.54 -6.98 7.78
C GLN A 205 19.93 -6.08 6.62
N ASN A 206 19.25 -6.24 5.48
CA ASN A 206 19.32 -5.25 4.43
C ASN A 206 18.51 -4.03 4.86
N THR A 207 19.21 -2.92 5.13
CA THR A 207 18.62 -1.70 5.64
C THR A 207 19.00 -0.52 4.76
N GLU A 208 18.07 0.42 4.62
CA GLU A 208 18.25 1.64 3.81
C GLU A 208 17.85 2.84 4.66
N ILE A 209 18.66 3.89 4.64
CA ILE A 209 18.28 5.16 5.25
C ILE A 209 17.28 5.84 4.31
N LEU A 210 16.12 6.19 4.84
CA LEU A 210 15.15 6.99 4.09
C LEU A 210 15.49 8.47 4.24
N GLU A 211 15.84 9.07 3.10
CA GLU A 211 16.06 10.50 3.02
C GLU A 211 14.73 11.26 2.93
N PRO A 212 14.60 12.43 3.59
CA PRO A 212 13.43 13.28 3.43
C PRO A 212 13.24 13.69 1.96
N SER A 213 12.05 13.43 1.41
CA SER A 213 11.70 13.80 0.05
C SER A 213 10.25 14.27 -0.07
N ASP A 214 9.94 14.93 -1.20
CA ASP A 214 8.59 15.36 -1.57
C ASP A 214 7.79 14.24 -2.28
N GLN A 215 8.37 13.04 -2.42
CA GLN A 215 7.68 11.90 -3.01
C GLN A 215 6.53 11.44 -2.10
N THR A 216 5.44 10.97 -2.72
CA THR A 216 4.37 10.29 -1.98
C THR A 216 4.84 8.92 -1.50
N LEU A 217 4.14 8.31 -0.55
CA LEU A 217 4.51 6.99 -0.03
C LEU A 217 4.53 5.90 -1.13
N PRO A 218 3.54 5.80 -2.04
CA PRO A 218 3.61 4.86 -3.15
C PRO A 218 4.79 5.10 -4.10
N ASP A 219 5.14 6.36 -4.36
CA ASP A 219 6.28 6.70 -5.24
C ASP A 219 7.62 6.32 -4.61
N ALA A 220 7.73 6.42 -3.28
CA ALA A 220 8.85 5.92 -2.49
C ALA A 220 8.79 4.39 -2.25
N LEU A 221 7.83 3.71 -2.86
CA LEU A 221 7.55 2.29 -2.73
C LEU A 221 7.25 1.87 -1.28
N ILE A 222 6.83 2.79 -0.41
CA ILE A 222 6.44 2.54 0.99
C ILE A 222 5.04 1.94 1.00
N GLU A 223 4.93 0.82 1.68
CA GLU A 223 3.77 -0.06 1.66
C GLU A 223 3.24 -0.32 3.08
N SER A 224 1.99 -0.77 3.19
CA SER A 224 1.43 -1.11 4.51
C SER A 224 2.20 -2.30 5.07
N GLU A 225 2.37 -2.32 6.39
CA GLU A 225 3.16 -3.28 7.16
C GLU A 225 4.68 -3.13 6.99
N ASP A 226 5.17 -2.12 6.25
CA ASP A 226 6.60 -1.82 6.27
C ASP A 226 7.05 -1.41 7.69
N SER A 227 8.25 -1.88 8.04
CA SER A 227 8.89 -1.63 9.32
C SER A 227 9.96 -0.55 9.19
N PHE A 228 9.96 0.37 10.15
CA PHE A 228 10.90 1.47 10.24
C PHE A 228 11.57 1.49 11.59
N VAL A 229 12.88 1.75 11.60
CA VAL A 229 13.66 1.91 12.82
C VAL A 229 14.11 3.36 12.92
N VAL A 230 13.72 4.04 13.99
CA VAL A 230 14.13 5.42 14.25
C VAL A 230 15.33 5.41 15.17
N GLU A 231 16.40 6.04 14.70
CA GLU A 231 17.60 6.28 15.47
C GLU A 231 17.63 7.73 15.92
N PHE A 232 17.85 7.95 17.22
CA PHE A 232 18.05 9.26 17.80
C PHE A 232 19.52 9.44 18.14
N ALA A 233 20.10 10.58 17.77
CA ALA A 233 21.49 10.90 18.10
C ALA A 233 21.64 11.09 19.61
N GLN A 234 22.60 10.38 20.21
CA GLN A 234 22.94 10.48 21.62
C GLN A 234 24.17 11.37 21.77
N ASP A 235 24.05 12.49 22.51
CA ASP A 235 25.12 13.47 22.69
C ASP A 235 25.78 13.94 21.37
N GLY A 236 24.97 14.09 20.32
CA GLY A 236 25.43 14.50 18.98
C GLY A 236 26.16 13.42 18.20
N LYS A 237 26.09 12.16 18.63
CA LYS A 237 26.64 10.99 17.92
C LYS A 237 25.55 10.00 17.57
N TRP A 238 25.63 9.48 16.35
CA TRP A 238 24.80 8.36 15.92
C TRP A 238 25.26 7.08 16.62
N ILE A 239 24.30 6.22 16.98
CA ILE A 239 24.56 4.87 17.50
C ILE A 239 25.26 4.06 16.41
N MET A 240 24.78 4.20 15.17
CA MET A 240 25.37 3.61 13.98
C MET A 240 26.33 4.61 13.33
N THR A 241 27.57 4.68 13.80
CA THR A 241 28.63 5.47 13.16
C THR A 241 29.08 4.80 11.86
N GLU A 242 28.56 5.29 10.74
CA GLU A 242 28.90 4.92 9.35
C GLU A 242 28.84 3.41 9.01
N LEU A 243 27.87 3.02 8.18
CA LEU A 243 28.00 1.84 7.34
C LEU A 243 29.38 1.88 6.65
N PRO A 244 30.11 0.75 6.52
CA PRO A 244 31.36 0.75 5.77
C PRO A 244 31.07 1.34 4.37
N PRO A 245 31.80 2.38 3.94
CA PRO A 245 31.55 3.00 2.66
C PRO A 245 31.69 1.94 1.56
N LEU A 246 30.77 2.01 0.57
CA LEU A 246 30.96 1.31 -0.71
C LEU A 246 32.41 1.57 -1.16
N ALA A 247 33.17 0.48 -1.32
CA ALA A 247 34.58 0.48 -1.62
C ALA A 247 34.91 1.47 -2.76
N THR A 248 35.46 2.63 -2.39
CA THR A 248 36.26 3.46 -3.29
C THR A 248 37.71 3.04 -3.09
N GLN A 249 38.33 2.56 -4.16
CA GLN A 249 39.69 2.04 -4.17
C GLN A 249 40.70 3.04 -3.58
N GLY A 250 41.59 2.57 -2.70
CA GLY A 250 42.82 3.31 -2.38
C GLY A 250 43.51 2.98 -1.04
N GLY A 251 44.22 1.84 -0.99
CA GLY A 251 45.52 1.70 -0.32
C GLY A 251 45.69 1.96 1.20
N GLY A 252 45.82 0.87 1.97
CA GLY A 252 47.04 0.59 2.76
C GLY A 252 47.06 0.83 4.28
N PHE A 253 47.19 -0.29 5.03
CA PHE A 253 47.94 -0.48 6.30
C PHE A 253 47.37 0.13 7.61
N PHE A 254 47.20 -0.50 8.79
CA PHE A 254 47.70 -1.72 9.49
C PHE A 254 46.69 -2.20 10.57
N GLY A 255 46.71 -3.49 10.94
CA GLY A 255 46.45 -3.93 12.34
C GLY A 255 45.56 -5.16 12.56
N ASP A 256 46.18 -6.29 12.87
CA ASP A 256 45.60 -7.64 13.06
C ASP A 256 44.41 -7.79 14.05
N ALA A 257 43.29 -8.31 13.53
CA ALA A 257 42.41 -9.27 14.19
C ALA A 257 41.65 -10.04 13.09
N ALA A 258 41.46 -11.35 13.26
CA ALA A 258 41.06 -12.32 12.24
C ALA A 258 39.93 -11.84 11.29
N VAL A 259 40.32 -11.42 10.10
CA VAL A 259 39.42 -11.16 8.97
C VAL A 259 38.97 -12.52 8.42
N SER A 260 37.72 -12.87 8.70
CA SER A 260 36.99 -13.80 7.85
C SER A 260 36.82 -13.10 6.51
N THR A 261 37.72 -13.41 5.58
CA THR A 261 37.65 -12.94 4.19
C THR A 261 36.34 -13.43 3.60
N THR A 262 35.31 -12.59 3.61
CA THR A 262 34.16 -12.73 2.71
C THR A 262 34.71 -12.51 1.32
N VAL A 263 35.15 -13.60 0.70
CA VAL A 263 35.25 -13.69 -0.75
C VAL A 263 33.91 -13.16 -1.26
N SER A 264 33.91 -12.05 -2.01
CA SER A 264 32.76 -11.69 -2.82
C SER A 264 32.61 -12.82 -3.83
N LEU A 265 31.85 -13.85 -3.45
CA LEU A 265 31.39 -14.86 -4.38
C LEU A 265 30.62 -14.06 -5.43
N ALA A 266 31.20 -13.94 -6.62
CA ALA A 266 30.45 -13.50 -7.78
C ALA A 266 29.23 -14.42 -7.84
N ASN A 267 28.05 -13.87 -7.57
CA ASN A 267 26.83 -14.66 -7.59
C ASN A 267 26.68 -15.23 -9.01
N GLU A 268 26.39 -16.52 -9.11
CA GLU A 268 26.06 -17.12 -10.40
C GLU A 268 24.88 -16.34 -11.00
N PRO A 269 24.99 -15.81 -12.24
CA PRO A 269 23.90 -15.09 -12.88
C PRO A 269 22.62 -15.93 -12.86
N GLY A 270 21.51 -15.33 -12.44
CA GLY A 270 20.24 -16.04 -12.31
C GLY A 270 20.02 -16.73 -10.96
N ALA A 271 21.04 -16.86 -10.11
CA ALA A 271 20.91 -17.49 -8.79
C ALA A 271 20.35 -16.56 -7.69
N LEU A 272 20.00 -15.32 -8.02
CA LEU A 272 19.44 -14.37 -7.05
C LEU A 272 18.01 -14.75 -6.65
N GLY A 273 17.80 -15.06 -5.37
CA GLY A 273 16.47 -15.30 -4.82
C GLY A 273 15.59 -14.06 -4.85
N LEU A 274 14.26 -14.23 -4.82
CA LEU A 274 13.32 -13.13 -4.65
C LEU A 274 12.74 -13.15 -3.23
N GLY A 275 12.81 -12.02 -2.53
CA GLY A 275 12.23 -11.85 -1.20
C GLY A 275 10.71 -11.69 -1.30
N ASN A 276 9.96 -12.43 -0.48
CA ASN A 276 8.50 -12.25 -0.39
C ASN A 276 8.17 -10.88 0.25
N LEU A 277 7.10 -10.26 -0.23
CA LEU A 277 6.48 -9.06 0.33
C LEU A 277 5.11 -9.53 0.85
N GLY A 278 5.04 -10.00 2.10
CA GLY A 278 3.85 -10.72 2.58
C GLY A 278 3.63 -12.04 1.83
N ASN A 279 2.38 -12.35 1.43
CA ASN A 279 2.06 -13.62 0.75
C ASN A 279 2.32 -13.61 -0.77
N THR A 280 3.37 -12.94 -1.25
CA THR A 280 3.68 -12.84 -2.69
C THR A 280 4.48 -14.01 -3.25
N CYS A 281 4.45 -15.19 -2.59
CA CYS A 281 5.15 -16.38 -3.09
C CYS A 281 4.62 -16.82 -4.47
N PHE A 282 3.34 -16.57 -4.77
CA PHE A 282 2.75 -16.80 -6.09
C PHE A 282 3.47 -15.96 -7.17
N MET A 283 3.79 -14.70 -6.85
CA MET A 283 4.45 -13.78 -7.76
C MET A 283 5.93 -14.11 -7.91
N ASN A 284 6.62 -14.33 -6.79
CA ASN A 284 8.04 -14.66 -6.82
C ASN A 284 8.30 -15.97 -7.59
N SER A 285 7.44 -16.97 -7.42
CA SER A 285 7.53 -18.24 -8.18
C SER A 285 7.31 -18.02 -9.68
N ALA A 286 6.29 -17.23 -10.06
CA ALA A 286 6.03 -16.90 -11.46
C ALA A 286 7.18 -16.12 -12.12
N LEU A 287 7.69 -15.09 -11.44
CA LEU A 287 8.80 -14.27 -11.92
C LEU A 287 10.09 -15.07 -12.05
N GLN A 288 10.38 -15.95 -11.08
CA GLN A 288 11.53 -16.85 -11.16
C GLN A 288 11.41 -17.77 -12.37
N CYS A 289 10.26 -18.40 -12.60
CA CYS A 289 10.02 -19.24 -13.79
C CYS A 289 10.23 -18.47 -15.10
N LEU A 290 9.65 -17.28 -15.24
CA LEU A 290 9.77 -16.47 -16.46
C LEU A 290 11.21 -15.97 -16.67
N SER A 291 11.90 -15.56 -15.60
CA SER A 291 13.29 -15.08 -15.65
C SER A 291 14.32 -16.16 -16.00
N HIS A 292 13.91 -17.43 -16.08
CA HIS A 292 14.74 -18.55 -16.49
C HIS A 292 14.36 -19.11 -17.88
N ILE A 293 13.44 -18.46 -18.59
CA ILE A 293 13.21 -18.73 -20.02
C ILE A 293 14.32 -18.02 -20.79
N GLN A 294 15.24 -18.79 -21.34
CA GLN A 294 16.49 -18.27 -21.92
C GLN A 294 16.25 -17.15 -22.95
N GLU A 295 15.32 -17.35 -23.88
CA GLU A 295 15.03 -16.39 -24.94
C GLU A 295 14.46 -15.07 -24.38
N LEU A 296 13.63 -15.16 -23.34
CA LEU A 296 13.06 -14.00 -22.67
C LEU A 296 14.14 -13.26 -21.89
N SER A 297 14.95 -14.00 -21.14
CA SER A 297 16.03 -13.44 -20.32
C SER A 297 17.10 -12.75 -21.16
N ASP A 298 17.55 -13.37 -22.24
CA ASP A 298 18.52 -12.77 -23.16
C ASP A 298 17.95 -11.50 -23.80
N TYR A 299 16.69 -11.53 -24.23
CA TYR A 299 16.03 -10.38 -24.84
C TYR A 299 15.97 -9.14 -23.92
N PHE A 300 15.63 -9.34 -22.64
CA PHE A 300 15.57 -8.24 -21.67
C PHE A 300 16.94 -7.83 -21.13
N THR A 301 17.84 -8.78 -20.85
CA THR A 301 19.17 -8.47 -20.27
C THR A 301 20.10 -7.78 -21.26
N THR A 302 19.99 -8.09 -22.56
CA THR A 302 20.74 -7.40 -23.63
C THR A 302 20.20 -6.02 -23.96
N GLY A 303 19.02 -5.66 -23.47
CA GLY A 303 18.35 -4.39 -23.78
C GLY A 303 17.66 -4.34 -25.15
N ALA A 304 17.55 -5.47 -25.86
CA ALA A 304 16.92 -5.53 -27.18
C ALA A 304 15.47 -4.99 -27.18
N PHE A 305 14.74 -5.20 -26.08
CA PHE A 305 13.38 -4.73 -25.90
C PHE A 305 13.21 -3.21 -25.94
N GLU A 306 14.25 -2.44 -25.58
CA GLU A 306 14.14 -0.98 -25.43
C GLU A 306 13.81 -0.29 -26.76
N GLY A 307 14.30 -0.84 -27.89
CA GLY A 307 13.97 -0.36 -29.23
C GLY A 307 12.62 -0.82 -29.77
N GLU A 308 11.97 -1.80 -29.12
CA GLU A 308 10.71 -2.41 -29.54
C GLU A 308 9.51 -1.92 -28.71
N LEU A 309 9.74 -1.06 -27.70
CA LEU A 309 8.70 -0.46 -26.88
C LEU A 309 7.67 0.29 -27.73
N ASN A 310 6.40 -0.09 -27.56
CA ASN A 310 5.26 0.53 -28.21
C ASN A 310 4.45 1.36 -27.19
N ARG A 311 4.99 2.53 -26.82
CA ARG A 311 4.35 3.44 -25.85
C ARG A 311 3.01 4.02 -26.31
N GLU A 312 2.74 3.98 -27.62
CA GLU A 312 1.54 4.53 -28.24
C GLU A 312 0.41 3.49 -28.37
N ASN A 313 0.65 2.22 -28.04
CA ASN A 313 -0.37 1.19 -28.11
C ASN A 313 -1.50 1.49 -27.11
N PRO A 314 -2.76 1.71 -27.56
CA PRO A 314 -3.87 2.02 -26.67
C PRO A 314 -4.20 0.88 -25.68
N LEU A 315 -3.84 -0.36 -26.01
CA LEU A 315 -3.99 -1.54 -25.15
C LEU A 315 -2.74 -1.81 -24.29
N GLY A 316 -1.65 -1.09 -24.56
CA GLY A 316 -0.41 -1.22 -23.81
C GLY A 316 -0.42 -0.43 -22.50
N MET A 317 0.60 -0.69 -21.68
CA MET A 317 0.81 -0.07 -20.37
C MET A 317 1.89 1.02 -20.47
N LYS A 318 1.99 1.64 -21.65
CA LYS A 318 2.95 2.71 -22.02
C LYS A 318 4.42 2.29 -21.87
N GLY A 319 4.71 0.99 -21.94
CA GLY A 319 6.04 0.41 -21.73
C GLY A 319 6.40 0.14 -20.27
N ALA A 320 5.54 0.49 -19.31
CA ALA A 320 5.89 0.47 -17.89
C ALA A 320 6.14 -0.96 -17.38
N ILE A 321 5.38 -1.95 -17.84
CA ILE A 321 5.57 -3.34 -17.44
C ILE A 321 6.84 -3.91 -18.09
N ALA A 322 7.05 -3.67 -19.38
CA ALA A 322 8.26 -4.13 -20.06
C ALA A 322 9.54 -3.54 -19.44
N GLU A 323 9.55 -2.23 -19.12
CA GLU A 323 10.69 -1.57 -18.51
C GLU A 323 11.01 -2.11 -17.11
N THR A 324 10.00 -2.27 -16.26
CA THR A 324 10.21 -2.78 -14.89
C THR A 324 10.52 -4.27 -14.85
N PHE A 325 9.95 -5.07 -15.75
CA PHE A 325 10.33 -6.47 -15.92
C PHE A 325 11.79 -6.59 -16.38
N GLY A 326 12.21 -5.77 -17.35
CA GLY A 326 13.61 -5.72 -17.81
C GLY A 326 14.58 -5.30 -16.70
N ALA A 327 14.22 -4.30 -15.88
CA ALA A 327 15.00 -3.90 -14.71
C ALA A 327 15.14 -5.04 -13.68
N LEU A 328 14.04 -5.76 -13.42
CA LEU A 328 14.04 -6.94 -12.54
C LEU A 328 14.96 -8.04 -13.07
N LEU A 329 14.88 -8.39 -14.36
CA LEU A 329 15.72 -9.42 -14.98
C LEU A 329 17.20 -9.05 -14.92
N ARG A 330 17.55 -7.79 -15.23
CA ARG A 330 18.94 -7.31 -15.08
C ARG A 330 19.44 -7.41 -13.65
N ARG A 331 18.56 -7.22 -12.65
CA ARG A 331 18.92 -7.40 -11.24
C ARG A 331 19.16 -8.87 -10.88
N ILE A 332 18.28 -9.77 -11.32
CA ILE A 332 18.38 -11.23 -11.10
C ILE A 332 19.66 -11.80 -11.75
N TRP A 333 20.00 -11.33 -12.95
CA TRP A 333 21.14 -11.81 -13.74
C TRP A 333 22.43 -11.00 -13.53
N SER A 334 22.44 -10.05 -12.57
CA SER A 334 23.64 -9.28 -12.23
C SER A 334 24.65 -10.12 -11.45
N THR A 335 25.92 -10.06 -11.86
CA THR A 335 27.05 -10.72 -11.18
C THR A 335 27.55 -9.96 -9.95
N THR A 336 27.05 -8.74 -9.72
CA THR A 336 27.61 -7.80 -8.72
C THR A 336 26.70 -7.59 -7.50
N SER A 337 25.65 -8.39 -7.35
CA SER A 337 24.70 -8.27 -6.23
C SER A 337 25.29 -8.84 -4.93
N PRO A 338 25.43 -8.06 -3.83
CA PRO A 338 26.12 -8.51 -2.62
C PRO A 338 25.35 -9.47 -1.69
N VAL A 339 24.08 -9.83 -1.97
CA VAL A 339 23.22 -10.51 -0.97
C VAL A 339 22.24 -11.50 -1.62
N GLY A 340 21.90 -12.57 -0.89
CA GLY A 340 21.18 -13.77 -1.35
C GLY A 340 19.72 -13.63 -1.78
N ALA A 341 19.05 -12.48 -1.59
CA ALA A 341 17.69 -12.26 -2.11
C ALA A 341 17.39 -10.78 -2.42
N TYR A 342 16.53 -10.53 -3.41
CA TYR A 342 16.05 -9.21 -3.82
C TYR A 342 14.53 -9.15 -3.77
N SER A 343 13.95 -8.18 -3.07
CA SER A 343 12.49 -8.00 -3.04
C SER A 343 12.02 -7.19 -4.26
N PRO A 344 11.12 -7.73 -5.12
CA PRO A 344 10.71 -7.07 -6.37
C PRO A 344 9.65 -5.96 -6.14
N ARG A 345 9.88 -5.05 -5.19
CA ARG A 345 8.96 -3.97 -4.79
C ARG A 345 8.59 -3.05 -5.96
N GLN A 346 9.59 -2.62 -6.72
CA GLN A 346 9.38 -1.76 -7.89
C GLN A 346 8.48 -2.43 -8.94
N PHE A 347 8.73 -3.71 -9.21
CA PHE A 347 7.92 -4.49 -10.14
C PHE A 347 6.48 -4.64 -9.62
N LYS A 348 6.29 -5.00 -8.35
CA LYS A 348 4.96 -5.10 -7.72
C LYS A 348 4.19 -3.77 -7.82
N SER A 349 4.86 -2.64 -7.55
CA SER A 349 4.24 -1.32 -7.58
C SER A 349 3.71 -0.93 -8.96
N ILE A 350 4.45 -1.25 -10.02
CA ILE A 350 3.96 -1.02 -11.39
C ILE A 350 2.90 -2.04 -11.79
N LEU A 351 3.08 -3.31 -11.44
CA LEU A 351 2.10 -4.37 -11.69
C LEU A 351 0.73 -4.02 -11.08
N GLN A 352 0.67 -3.68 -9.79
CA GLN A 352 -0.59 -3.41 -9.10
C GLN A 352 -1.32 -2.16 -9.61
N ARG A 353 -0.60 -1.24 -10.25
CA ARG A 353 -1.20 -0.06 -10.86
C ARG A 353 -2.03 -0.41 -12.10
N PHE A 354 -1.65 -1.46 -12.84
CA PHE A 354 -2.38 -1.91 -14.03
C PHE A 354 -3.25 -3.15 -13.77
N ALA A 355 -2.99 -3.87 -12.68
CA ALA A 355 -3.79 -4.97 -12.18
C ALA A 355 -4.11 -4.78 -10.68
N PRO A 356 -5.14 -3.97 -10.35
CA PRO A 356 -5.50 -3.66 -8.96
C PRO A 356 -5.80 -4.89 -8.09
N GLN A 357 -6.14 -6.05 -8.68
CA GLN A 357 -6.31 -7.30 -7.93
C GLN A 357 -5.02 -7.78 -7.24
N PHE A 358 -3.85 -7.37 -7.74
CA PHE A 358 -2.55 -7.69 -7.15
C PHE A 358 -2.05 -6.60 -6.18
N SER A 359 -2.84 -5.56 -5.86
CA SER A 359 -2.44 -4.50 -4.93
C SER A 359 -2.20 -4.99 -3.50
N GLY A 360 -2.96 -5.99 -3.07
CA GLY A 360 -2.85 -6.57 -1.72
C GLY A 360 -1.63 -7.47 -1.52
N TYR A 361 -1.51 -7.98 -0.29
CA TYR A 361 -0.47 -8.91 0.17
C TYR A 361 -1.02 -10.31 0.43
N HIS A 362 -2.17 -10.61 -0.18
CA HIS A 362 -2.83 -11.90 -0.11
C HIS A 362 -2.23 -12.86 -1.14
N GLN A 363 -2.40 -14.16 -0.89
CA GLN A 363 -2.13 -15.16 -1.91
C GLN A 363 -3.08 -14.91 -3.09
N GLN A 364 -2.53 -14.98 -4.29
CA GLN A 364 -3.28 -14.90 -5.54
C GLN A 364 -2.86 -16.06 -6.44
N ASP A 365 -3.59 -16.25 -7.54
CA ASP A 365 -3.25 -17.29 -8.50
C ASP A 365 -2.05 -16.87 -9.35
N SER A 366 -0.99 -17.68 -9.33
CA SER A 366 0.20 -17.48 -10.18
C SER A 366 -0.12 -17.53 -11.68
N GLN A 367 -1.12 -18.30 -12.09
CA GLN A 367 -1.54 -18.39 -13.48
C GLN A 367 -2.19 -17.08 -13.94
N GLU A 368 -3.02 -16.47 -13.10
CA GLU A 368 -3.65 -15.17 -13.40
C GLU A 368 -2.58 -14.09 -13.55
N LEU A 369 -1.61 -14.08 -12.64
CA LEU A 369 -0.47 -13.17 -12.71
C LEU A 369 0.33 -13.36 -14.00
N VAL A 370 0.68 -14.60 -14.36
CA VAL A 370 1.45 -14.89 -15.58
C VAL A 370 0.66 -14.47 -16.81
N ALA A 371 -0.64 -14.75 -16.86
CA ALA A 371 -1.49 -14.34 -17.97
C ALA A 371 -1.50 -12.81 -18.13
N PHE A 372 -1.73 -12.07 -17.04
CA PHE A 372 -1.70 -10.62 -17.05
C PHE A 372 -0.33 -10.06 -17.45
N LEU A 373 0.75 -10.60 -16.88
CA LEU A 373 2.10 -10.13 -17.17
C LEU A 373 2.47 -10.37 -18.64
N LEU A 374 2.17 -11.55 -19.18
CA LEU A 374 2.46 -11.86 -20.59
C LEU A 374 1.60 -11.03 -21.54
N ASP A 375 0.36 -10.74 -21.20
CA ASP A 375 -0.51 -9.83 -21.96
C ASP A 375 0.04 -8.40 -21.93
N GLY A 376 0.43 -7.90 -20.76
CA GLY A 376 1.07 -6.59 -20.60
C GLY A 376 2.38 -6.47 -21.38
N LEU A 377 3.24 -7.49 -21.33
CA LEU A 377 4.48 -7.55 -22.13
C LEU A 377 4.18 -7.62 -23.63
N HIS A 378 3.18 -8.40 -24.05
CA HIS A 378 2.77 -8.49 -25.45
C HIS A 378 2.32 -7.14 -25.98
N GLU A 379 1.48 -6.43 -25.24
CA GLU A 379 0.96 -5.14 -25.67
C GLU A 379 2.02 -4.03 -25.59
N ASP A 380 2.87 -4.00 -24.56
CA ASP A 380 3.98 -3.04 -24.44
C ASP A 380 5.06 -3.20 -25.52
N LEU A 381 5.25 -4.42 -26.04
CA LEU A 381 6.26 -4.76 -27.04
C LEU A 381 5.67 -5.11 -28.41
N ASN A 382 4.39 -4.77 -28.63
CA ASN A 382 3.72 -5.09 -29.87
C ASN A 382 4.35 -4.32 -31.04
N ARG A 383 5.02 -5.05 -31.93
CA ARG A 383 5.72 -4.48 -33.10
C ARG A 383 4.76 -3.89 -34.14
N VAL A 384 3.47 -4.27 -34.11
CA VAL A 384 2.44 -3.74 -34.99
C VAL A 384 1.87 -2.47 -34.38
N LYS A 385 2.35 -1.31 -34.83
CA LYS A 385 1.89 0.01 -34.35
C LYS A 385 0.53 0.42 -34.91
N GLU A 386 0.26 0.05 -36.16
CA GLU A 386 -1.02 0.27 -36.83
C GLU A 386 -1.51 -1.09 -37.34
N ARG A 387 -2.68 -1.53 -36.87
CA ARG A 387 -3.30 -2.76 -37.40
C ARG A 387 -3.83 -2.48 -38.80
N PRO A 388 -3.37 -3.19 -39.84
CA PRO A 388 -3.96 -3.07 -41.16
C PRO A 388 -5.43 -3.48 -41.10
N TYR A 389 -6.31 -2.70 -41.74
CA TYR A 389 -7.72 -3.05 -41.85
C TYR A 389 -7.87 -4.38 -42.60
N VAL A 390 -8.50 -5.36 -41.95
CA VAL A 390 -8.86 -6.64 -42.58
C VAL A 390 -10.38 -6.68 -42.65
N GLU A 391 -10.91 -6.60 -43.86
CA GLU A 391 -12.33 -6.82 -44.13
C GLU A 391 -12.65 -8.28 -43.77
N LYS A 392 -13.66 -8.51 -42.92
CA LYS A 392 -14.10 -9.88 -42.62
C LYS A 392 -14.73 -10.44 -43.90
N PRO A 393 -14.32 -11.62 -44.39
CA PRO A 393 -15.06 -12.28 -45.44
C PRO A 393 -16.47 -12.60 -44.94
N ASP A 394 -17.48 -12.24 -45.74
CA ASP A 394 -18.91 -12.48 -45.50
C ASP A 394 -19.26 -13.96 -45.27
#